data_AF-A0A7V9VA59-F1
#
_entry.id   AF-A0A7V9VA59-F1
#
_cell.length_a   1.000
_cell.length_b   1.000
_cell.length_c   1.000
_cell.angle_alpha   90.00
_cell.angle_beta   90.00
_cell.angle_gamma   90.00
#
_symmetry.space_group_name_H-M   'P 1'
#
loop_
_entity.id
_entity.type
_entity.pdbx_description
1 polymer ?
#
loop_
_entity_poly.entity_id
_entity_poly.type
_entity_poly.pdbx_seq_one_letter_code
_entity_poly.pdbx_strand_id
1 'polypeptide(L)'
;GHLSVSDLVHRLSREPARLLRLSGGNLAPGRPAHLTVVDPDHRWVVGPDTLRTKSPNTPLLGMTMRGKPVLTLVGGEERYRDRDRS
;
A
#
# COMPACT_ATOMS: atom_id res chain seq x y z
N GLY A 1 -12.78 5.60 13.13
CA GLY A 1 -12.00 4.48 12.54
C GLY A 1 -11.58 3.55 13.66
N HIS A 2 -11.55 2.25 13.41
CA HIS A 2 -11.30 1.24 14.46
C HIS A 2 -9.80 0.95 14.72
N LEU A 3 -8.90 1.44 13.87
CA LEU A 3 -7.46 1.26 13.96
C LEU A 3 -6.73 2.59 13.75
N SER A 4 -5.65 2.83 14.49
CA SER A 4 -4.73 3.92 14.21
C SER A 4 -3.83 3.61 13.01
N VAL A 5 -3.15 4.62 12.47
CA VAL A 5 -2.13 4.41 11.41
C VAL A 5 -1.01 3.49 11.91
N SER A 6 -0.60 3.65 13.17
CA SER A 6 0.42 2.79 13.77
C SER A 6 -0.06 1.33 13.88
N ASP A 7 -1.33 1.10 14.23
CA ASP A 7 -1.90 -0.26 14.25
C ASP A 7 -1.91 -0.89 12.86
N LEU A 8 -2.22 -0.10 11.83
CA LEU A 8 -2.23 -0.55 10.44
C LEU A 8 -0.83 -0.98 9.99
N VAL A 9 0.18 -0.14 10.20
CA VAL A 9 1.58 -0.44 9.86
C VAL A 9 2.09 -1.66 10.64
N HIS A 10 1.73 -1.75 11.93
CA HIS A 10 2.10 -2.88 12.75
C HIS A 10 1.54 -4.20 12.21
N ARG A 11 0.24 -4.23 11.87
CA ARG A 11 -0.48 -5.43 11.41
C ARG A 11 -0.19 -5.83 9.96
N LEU A 12 0.04 -4.86 9.07
CA LEU A 12 0.23 -5.13 7.63
C LEU A 12 1.69 -5.21 7.21
N SER A 13 2.64 -4.87 8.08
CA SER A 13 4.07 -4.84 7.70
C SER A 13 4.97 -5.44 8.76
N ARG A 14 4.97 -4.90 9.99
CA ARG A 14 5.93 -5.29 11.03
C ARG A 14 5.71 -6.72 11.54
N GLU A 15 4.48 -7.06 11.93
CA GLU A 15 4.17 -8.38 12.48
C GLU A 15 4.32 -9.51 11.45
N PRO A 16 3.81 -9.40 10.21
CA PRO A 16 4.05 -10.40 9.19
C PRO A 16 5.54 -10.60 8.90
N ALA A 17 6.33 -9.53 8.79
CA ALA A 17 7.77 -9.62 8.57
C ALA A 17 8.49 -10.33 9.73
N ARG A 18 8.09 -10.04 10.98
CA ARG A 18 8.62 -10.71 12.18
C ARG A 18 8.30 -12.21 12.18
N LEU A 19 7.05 -12.57 11.93
CA LEU A 19 6.58 -13.97 11.92
C LEU A 19 7.27 -14.79 10.83
N LEU A 20 7.44 -14.21 9.64
CA LEU A 20 8.08 -14.85 8.50
C LEU A 20 9.61 -14.68 8.47
N ARG A 21 10.20 -14.02 9.47
CA ARG A 21 11.64 -13.74 9.58
C ARG A 21 12.22 -13.01 8.35
N LEU A 22 11.44 -12.09 7.79
CA LEU A 22 11.84 -11.25 6.66
C LEU A 22 12.60 -10.02 7.15
N SER A 23 13.55 -9.54 6.36
CA SER A 23 14.34 -8.33 6.67
C SER A 23 13.56 -7.01 6.52
N GLY A 24 12.33 -7.06 6.02
CA GLY A 24 11.44 -5.92 5.79
C GLY A 24 10.59 -5.52 7.01
N GLY A 25 9.53 -4.75 6.76
CA GLY A 25 8.56 -4.35 7.80
C GLY A 25 9.07 -3.31 8.79
N ASN A 26 10.18 -2.64 8.50
CA ASN A 26 10.78 -1.58 9.31
C ASN A 26 11.38 -0.49 8.42
N LEU A 27 11.41 0.74 8.95
CA LEU A 27 12.03 1.90 8.32
C LEU A 27 13.18 2.34 9.21
N ALA A 28 14.41 2.00 8.81
CA ALA A 28 15.61 2.35 9.55
C ALA A 28 16.79 2.56 8.58
N PRO A 29 17.77 3.42 8.93
CA PRO A 29 19.00 3.55 8.17
C PRO A 29 19.70 2.20 7.96
N GLY A 30 20.31 2.02 6.80
CA GLY A 30 21.01 0.78 6.42
C GLY A 30 20.11 -0.38 6.00
N ARG A 31 18.78 -0.18 5.93
CA ARG A 31 17.83 -1.18 5.43
C ARG A 31 17.42 -0.87 3.98
N PRO A 32 17.06 -1.89 3.18
CA PRO A 32 16.53 -1.65 1.84
C PRO A 32 15.28 -0.78 1.88
N ALA A 33 15.17 0.18 0.95
CA ALA A 33 14.04 1.09 0.87
C ALA A 33 12.80 0.41 0.26
N HIS A 34 12.15 -0.44 1.06
CA HIS A 34 10.83 -1.00 0.79
C HIS A 34 9.76 -0.09 1.40
N LEU A 35 9.18 0.79 0.58
CA LEU A 35 8.33 1.89 1.03
C LEU A 35 7.05 1.93 0.21
N THR A 36 5.93 2.24 0.86
CA THR A 36 4.69 2.62 0.18
C THR A 36 4.24 3.97 0.72
N VAL A 37 4.06 4.94 -0.17
CA VAL A 37 3.45 6.23 0.16
C VAL A 37 1.95 6.12 -0.06
N VAL A 38 1.18 6.46 0.97
CA VAL A 38 -0.28 6.43 0.95
C VAL A 38 -0.79 7.86 1.15
N ASP A 39 -1.67 8.31 0.27
CA ASP A 39 -2.46 9.52 0.48
C ASP A 39 -3.71 9.14 1.28
N PRO A 40 -3.84 9.54 2.56
CA PRO A 40 -4.95 9.12 3.42
C PRO A 40 -6.29 9.81 3.09
N ASP A 41 -6.26 10.91 2.33
CA ASP A 41 -7.44 11.73 2.06
C ASP A 41 -7.98 11.52 0.64
N HIS A 42 -7.15 10.97 -0.25
CA HIS A 42 -7.56 10.62 -1.59
C HIS A 42 -8.72 9.61 -1.61
N ARG A 43 -9.81 9.99 -2.27
CA ARG A 43 -10.98 9.15 -2.53
C ARG A 43 -10.97 8.68 -3.98
N TRP A 44 -11.21 7.39 -4.19
CA TRP A 44 -11.12 6.78 -5.51
C TRP A 44 -12.10 5.62 -5.64
N VAL A 45 -12.52 5.32 -6.86
CA VAL A 45 -13.44 4.20 -7.15
C VAL A 45 -12.63 3.00 -7.64
N VAL A 46 -12.92 1.83 -7.10
CA VAL A 46 -12.31 0.58 -7.57
C VAL A 46 -12.93 0.20 -8.92
N GLY A 47 -12.11 0.11 -9.96
CA GLY A 47 -12.57 -0.19 -11.31
C GLY A 47 -11.42 -0.54 -12.25
N PRO A 48 -11.72 -0.74 -13.54
CA PRO A 48 -10.71 -1.13 -14.55
C PRO A 48 -9.50 -0.20 -14.63
N ASP A 49 -9.71 1.12 -14.45
CA ASP A 49 -8.64 2.11 -14.55
C ASP A 49 -7.73 2.14 -13.31
N THR A 50 -8.28 1.76 -12.14
CA THR A 50 -7.58 1.80 -10.86
C THR A 50 -7.03 0.43 -10.43
N LEU A 51 -7.59 -0.67 -10.95
CA LEU A 51 -7.08 -2.02 -10.75
C LEU A 51 -5.95 -2.36 -11.74
N ARG A 52 -4.78 -2.70 -11.21
CA ARG A 52 -3.64 -3.16 -12.03
C ARG A 52 -3.62 -4.68 -12.27
N THR A 53 -4.47 -5.43 -11.55
CA THR A 53 -4.59 -6.88 -11.71
C THR A 53 -5.25 -7.22 -13.04
N LYS A 54 -4.78 -8.29 -13.70
CA LYS A 54 -5.41 -8.83 -14.91
C LYS A 54 -6.79 -9.46 -14.65
N SER A 55 -7.07 -9.81 -13.40
CA SER A 55 -8.36 -10.40 -12.98
C SER A 55 -9.15 -9.39 -12.15
N PRO A 56 -10.33 -8.95 -12.60
CA PRO A 56 -11.20 -8.04 -11.86
C PRO A 56 -12.10 -8.76 -10.86
N ASN A 57 -11.83 -10.03 -10.50
CA ASN A 57 -12.67 -10.77 -9.57
C ASN A 57 -12.48 -10.30 -8.11
N THR A 58 -13.15 -9.22 -7.75
CA THR A 58 -13.15 -8.67 -6.38
C THR A 58 -14.54 -8.13 -6.03
N PRO A 59 -15.03 -8.35 -4.80
CA PRO A 59 -16.29 -7.76 -4.34
C PRO A 59 -16.21 -6.23 -4.19
N LEU A 60 -15.01 -5.64 -4.36
CA LEU A 60 -14.78 -4.21 -4.18
C LEU A 60 -15.12 -3.38 -5.43
N LEU A 61 -15.41 -4.00 -6.58
CA LEU A 61 -15.71 -3.26 -7.81
C LEU A 61 -16.84 -2.24 -7.61
N GLY A 62 -16.63 -1.02 -8.10
CA GLY A 62 -17.57 0.11 -7.97
C GLY A 62 -17.60 0.77 -6.60
N MET A 63 -16.91 0.21 -5.58
CA MET A 63 -16.85 0.83 -4.27
C MET A 63 -15.93 2.05 -4.26
N THR A 64 -16.35 3.11 -3.57
CA THR A 64 -15.49 4.26 -3.27
C THR A 64 -14.66 3.96 -2.03
N MET A 65 -13.34 4.02 -2.17
CA MET A 65 -12.38 3.87 -1.08
C MET A 65 -11.76 5.22 -0.71
N ARG A 66 -11.28 5.33 0.54
CA ARG A 66 -10.47 6.45 1.03
C ARG A 66 -9.12 5.92 1.49
N GLY A 67 -8.05 6.62 1.15
CA GLY A 67 -6.70 6.13 1.34
C GLY A 67 -6.24 5.41 0.07
N LYS A 68 -5.32 6.01 -0.69
CA LYS A 68 -4.79 5.42 -1.92
C LYS A 68 -3.27 5.29 -1.84
N PRO A 69 -2.68 4.12 -2.11
CA PRO A 69 -1.25 4.04 -2.35
C PRO A 69 -0.91 4.81 -3.63
N VAL A 70 0.04 5.75 -3.56
CA VAL A 70 0.42 6.62 -4.68
C VAL A 70 1.83 6.33 -5.22
N LEU A 71 2.66 5.66 -4.43
CA LEU A 71 4.02 5.27 -4.80
C LEU A 71 4.43 4.02 -4.02
N THR A 72 5.07 3.07 -4.69
CA THR A 72 5.73 1.93 -4.06
C THR A 72 7.17 1.80 -4.55
N LEU A 73 8.10 1.79 -3.60
CA LEU A 73 9.52 1.56 -3.81
C LEU A 73 9.90 0.18 -3.29
N VAL A 74 10.69 -0.57 -4.04
CA VAL A 74 11.24 -1.86 -3.63
C VAL A 74 12.75 -1.80 -3.76
N GLY A 75 13.46 -1.82 -2.63
CA GLY A 75 14.91 -1.67 -2.63
C GLY A 75 15.39 -0.31 -3.14
N GLY A 76 14.54 0.72 -3.09
CA GLY A 76 14.82 2.05 -3.65
C GLY A 76 14.38 2.26 -5.10
N GLU A 77 13.94 1.21 -5.80
CA GLU A 77 13.43 1.32 -7.16
C GLU A 77 11.92 1.52 -7.18
N GLU A 78 11.45 2.44 -8.02
CA GLU A 78 10.02 2.62 -8.26
C GLU A 78 9.42 1.41 -8.97
N ARG A 79 8.48 0.74 -8.29
CA ARG A 79 7.73 -0.39 -8.85
C ARG A 79 6.28 -0.04 -9.16
N TYR A 80 5.76 0.99 -8.51
CA TYR A 80 4.43 1.50 -8.77
C TYR A 80 4.38 2.99 -8.52
N ARG A 81 3.69 3.70 -9.40
CA ARG A 81 3.30 5.09 -9.23
C ARG A 81 1.88 5.24 -9.73
N ASP A 82 1.05 5.84 -8.90
CA ASP A 82 -0.29 6.20 -9.32
C ASP A 82 -0.22 7.32 -10.35
N ARG A 83 -0.90 7.14 -11.48
CA ARG A 83 -0.90 8.09 -12.60
C ARG A 83 -2.09 9.05 -12.55
N ASP A 84 -3.01 8.83 -11.61
CA ASP A 84 -4.27 9.55 -11.44
C ASP A 84 -4.20 10.64 -10.37
N ARG A 85 -3.09 11.39 -10.32
CA ARG A 85 -3.08 12.67 -9.60
C ARG A 85 -3.79 13.72 -10.45
N SER A 86 -5.12 13.70 -10.38
CA SER A 86 -5.96 14.88 -10.66
C SER A 86 -6.10 15.72 -9.40
#